data_AF-A0A0M8SM81-F1
#
_entry.id   AF-A0A0M8SM81-F1
#
_cell.length_a   1.000
_cell.length_b   1.000
_cell.length_c   1.000
_cell.angle_alpha   90.00
_cell.angle_beta   90.00
_cell.angle_gamma   90.00
#
_symmetry.space_group_name_H-M   'P 1'
#
loop_
_entity.id
_entity.type
_entity.pdbx_description
1 polymer ?
#
loop_
_entity_poly.entity_id
_entity_poly.type
_entity_poly.pdbx_seq_one_letter_code
_entity_poly.pdbx_strand_id
1 'polypeptide(L)'
;MPQPARSSRTNAVPDAPESAAGSRAAAQRLKMRRELAAAAMDLFSAKGYEATTVDEIAARAGVARRTFFRHFRSKEEAIFPDHDDTLVRAEAVLNAAPPHEHPLDTVCRGIKEVMKMYAGSPTVSVARYKLTREVPTLREAEIASVARYERLFTRYLLGHFDEHDHQPGNDDPLLAEVAASAVVTAHNHVLRRWLRAGGQGDVETQLDHAFAIVRETFGSGIGAGRTAKPKPAAASVSTSDEVLVAVARTDAPLDEIMQTIKQALKNK
;
A
#
# COMPACT_ATOMS: atom_id res chain seq x y z
N MET A 1 9.36 -5.38 -67.77
CA MET A 1 8.38 -4.28 -67.92
C MET A 1 7.91 -3.85 -66.52
N PRO A 2 7.76 -2.55 -66.25
CA PRO A 2 7.75 -2.00 -64.89
C PRO A 2 6.35 -1.94 -64.27
N GLN A 3 6.33 -2.12 -62.96
CA GLN A 3 5.19 -2.01 -62.05
C GLN A 3 4.77 -0.54 -61.89
N PRO A 4 3.48 -0.18 -61.90
CA PRO A 4 3.06 1.21 -61.67
C PRO A 4 3.03 1.54 -60.17
N ALA A 5 3.50 2.74 -59.86
CA ALA A 5 3.58 3.35 -58.55
C ALA A 5 2.21 3.33 -57.83
N ARG A 6 2.16 2.77 -56.62
CA ARG A 6 1.07 3.02 -55.68
C ARG A 6 1.46 4.15 -54.73
N SER A 7 0.76 5.26 -54.95
CA SER A 7 0.70 6.47 -54.15
C SER A 7 0.63 6.18 -52.65
N SER A 8 1.64 6.66 -51.92
CA SER A 8 1.68 6.72 -50.47
C SER A 8 0.62 7.72 -49.98
N ARG A 9 -0.52 7.21 -49.51
CA ARG A 9 -1.43 8.01 -48.68
C ARG A 9 -0.93 8.00 -47.25
N THR A 10 -0.18 9.04 -46.92
CA THR A 10 0.03 9.50 -45.55
C THR A 10 -1.33 9.89 -44.97
N ASN A 11 -1.86 9.10 -44.04
CA ASN A 11 -2.92 9.54 -43.15
C ASN A 11 -2.31 9.67 -41.74
N ALA A 12 -2.12 10.92 -41.34
CA ALA A 12 -2.01 11.40 -39.97
C ALA A 12 -3.27 12.29 -39.80
N VAL A 13 -4.06 12.38 -38.72
CA VAL A 13 -3.90 12.46 -37.24
C VAL A 13 -5.37 12.49 -36.67
N PRO A 14 -5.72 12.67 -35.38
CA PRO A 14 -5.31 12.11 -34.07
C PRO A 14 -6.48 11.40 -33.30
N ASP A 15 -6.11 10.62 -32.28
CA ASP A 15 -6.99 10.05 -31.26
C ASP A 15 -7.10 10.95 -29.99
N ALA A 16 -7.36 12.27 -30.16
CA ALA A 16 -7.13 13.28 -29.09
C ALA A 16 -8.29 14.19 -28.60
N PRO A 17 -9.59 13.83 -28.66
CA PRO A 17 -10.62 14.57 -27.89
C PRO A 17 -11.23 13.80 -26.69
N GLU A 18 -11.15 12.46 -26.63
CA GLU A 18 -11.83 11.68 -25.59
C GLU A 18 -11.16 11.76 -24.20
N SER A 19 -9.82 11.82 -24.17
CA SER A 19 -9.03 11.88 -22.92
C SER A 19 -9.27 13.16 -22.11
N ALA A 20 -9.38 14.31 -22.78
CA ALA A 20 -9.59 15.60 -22.12
C ALA A 20 -11.01 15.76 -21.54
N ALA A 21 -12.02 15.25 -22.23
CA ALA A 21 -13.40 15.25 -21.76
C ALA A 21 -13.58 14.30 -20.56
N GLY A 22 -12.97 13.12 -20.60
CA GLY A 22 -12.95 12.16 -19.49
C GLY A 22 -12.27 12.74 -18.23
N SER A 23 -11.13 13.41 -18.40
CA SER A 23 -10.40 14.07 -17.31
C SER A 23 -11.24 15.17 -16.64
N ARG A 24 -11.93 16.01 -17.43
CA ARG A 24 -12.80 17.07 -16.89
C ARG A 24 -14.00 16.50 -16.12
N ALA A 25 -14.62 15.44 -16.65
CA ALA A 25 -15.75 14.78 -15.98
C ALA A 25 -15.33 14.12 -14.65
N ALA A 26 -14.14 13.51 -14.60
CA ALA A 26 -13.57 12.97 -13.37
C ALA A 26 -13.30 14.06 -12.33
N ALA A 27 -12.67 15.17 -12.74
CA ALA A 27 -12.42 16.32 -11.87
C ALA A 27 -13.71 16.93 -11.31
N GLN A 28 -14.75 17.08 -12.14
CA GLN A 28 -16.06 17.57 -11.70
C GLN A 28 -16.73 16.62 -10.71
N ARG A 29 -16.61 15.30 -10.93
CA ARG A 29 -17.14 14.27 -10.03
C ARG A 29 -16.46 14.33 -8.67
N LEU A 30 -15.13 14.50 -8.64
CA LEU A 30 -14.35 14.64 -7.41
C LEU A 30 -14.71 15.91 -6.66
N LYS A 31 -14.83 17.05 -7.36
CA LYS A 31 -15.27 18.31 -6.76
C LYS A 31 -16.61 18.17 -6.05
N MET A 32 -17.60 17.60 -6.74
CA MET A 32 -18.94 17.36 -6.16
C MET A 32 -18.88 16.39 -4.96
N ARG A 33 -18.06 15.34 -5.04
CA ARG A 33 -17.86 14.39 -3.93
C ARG A 33 -17.32 15.10 -2.68
N ARG A 34 -16.37 16.04 -2.85
CA ARG A 34 -15.80 16.85 -1.76
C ARG A 34 -16.79 17.86 -1.19
N GLU A 35 -17.56 18.54 -2.03
CA GLU A 35 -18.60 19.49 -1.60
C GLU A 35 -19.66 18.80 -0.73
N LEU A 36 -20.14 17.63 -1.17
CA LEU A 36 -21.07 16.80 -0.40
C LEU A 36 -20.50 16.34 0.94
N ALA A 37 -19.22 15.93 0.97
CA ALA A 37 -18.55 15.50 2.19
C ALA A 37 -18.31 16.66 3.18
N ALA A 38 -17.97 17.84 2.67
CA ALA A 38 -17.86 19.06 3.50
C ALA A 38 -19.21 19.41 4.13
N ALA A 39 -20.29 19.42 3.33
CA ALA A 39 -21.64 19.64 3.83
C ALA A 39 -22.05 18.61 4.90
N ALA A 40 -21.68 17.34 4.71
CA ALA A 40 -21.91 16.29 5.70
C ALA A 40 -21.15 16.56 7.00
N MET A 41 -19.85 16.85 6.94
CA MET A 41 -19.02 17.15 8.11
C MET A 41 -19.52 18.36 8.90
N ASP A 42 -19.96 19.41 8.22
CA ASP A 42 -20.53 20.60 8.85
C ASP A 42 -21.81 20.26 9.63
N LEU A 43 -22.71 19.48 9.02
CA LEU A 43 -23.95 19.06 9.65
C LEU A 43 -23.71 18.09 10.81
N PHE A 44 -22.81 17.12 10.65
CA PHE A 44 -22.44 16.20 11.72
C PHE A 44 -21.84 16.93 12.91
N SER A 45 -21.03 17.95 12.67
CA SER A 45 -20.43 18.77 13.73
C SER A 45 -21.48 19.66 14.42
N ALA A 46 -22.44 20.20 13.68
CA ALA A 46 -23.42 21.14 14.20
C ALA A 46 -24.63 20.48 14.88
N LYS A 47 -25.12 19.35 14.33
CA LYS A 47 -26.36 18.69 14.76
C LYS A 47 -26.13 17.29 15.35
N GLY A 48 -24.92 16.76 15.22
CA GLY A 48 -24.62 15.37 15.53
C GLY A 48 -24.86 14.44 14.34
N TYR A 49 -24.14 13.31 14.35
CA TYR A 49 -24.19 12.31 13.30
C TYR A 49 -25.58 11.68 13.10
N GLU A 50 -26.20 11.24 14.19
CA GLU A 50 -27.48 10.52 14.15
C GLU A 50 -28.63 11.41 13.66
N ALA A 51 -28.67 12.66 14.11
CA ALA A 51 -29.71 13.62 13.76
C ALA A 51 -29.57 14.20 12.34
N THR A 52 -28.49 13.89 11.61
CA THR A 52 -28.26 14.38 10.26
C THR A 52 -28.74 13.36 9.22
N THR A 53 -29.53 13.84 8.25
CA THR A 53 -30.08 13.05 7.16
C THR A 53 -29.40 13.34 5.82
N VAL A 54 -29.49 12.39 4.87
CA VAL A 54 -28.98 12.59 3.50
C VAL A 54 -29.67 13.76 2.79
N ASP A 55 -30.95 14.02 3.08
CA ASP A 55 -31.68 15.13 2.47
C ASP A 55 -31.14 16.47 2.92
N GLU A 56 -30.80 16.61 4.20
CA GLU A 56 -30.18 17.83 4.73
C GLU A 56 -28.77 18.04 4.14
N ILE A 57 -27.99 16.98 3.98
CA ILE A 57 -26.66 17.05 3.35
C ILE A 57 -26.78 17.51 1.90
N ALA A 58 -27.70 16.90 1.14
CA ALA A 58 -27.93 17.25 -0.25
C ALA A 58 -28.43 18.70 -0.40
N ALA A 59 -29.39 19.11 0.45
CA ALA A 59 -29.89 20.48 0.50
C ALA A 59 -28.79 21.49 0.87
N ARG A 60 -27.94 21.17 1.84
CA ARG A 60 -26.79 22.00 2.24
C ARG A 60 -25.79 22.19 1.09
N ALA A 61 -25.58 21.14 0.29
CA ALA A 61 -24.72 21.19 -0.89
C ALA A 61 -25.42 21.74 -2.16
N GLY A 62 -26.69 22.15 -2.07
CA GLY A 62 -27.43 22.70 -3.21
C GLY A 62 -27.75 21.69 -4.32
N VAL A 63 -27.84 20.40 -3.99
CA VAL A 63 -28.10 19.32 -4.96
C VAL A 63 -29.27 18.44 -4.55
N ALA A 64 -29.83 17.72 -5.52
CA ALA A 64 -30.89 16.74 -5.24
C ALA A 64 -30.34 15.50 -4.50
N ARG A 65 -31.20 14.85 -3.70
CA ARG A 65 -30.92 13.57 -3.02
C ARG A 65 -30.32 12.50 -3.97
N ARG A 66 -30.83 12.41 -5.20
CA ARG A 66 -30.31 11.48 -6.22
C ARG A 66 -28.85 11.77 -6.59
N THR A 67 -28.42 13.03 -6.54
CA THR A 67 -27.01 13.38 -6.75
C THR A 67 -26.16 12.87 -5.61
N PHE A 68 -26.59 12.99 -4.35
CA PHE A 68 -25.87 12.37 -3.22
C PHE A 68 -25.61 10.88 -3.47
N PHE A 69 -26.67 10.11 -3.79
CA PHE A 69 -26.55 8.66 -4.00
C PHE A 69 -25.75 8.25 -5.23
N ARG A 70 -25.55 9.16 -6.19
CA ARG A 70 -24.63 8.94 -7.31
C ARG A 70 -23.17 8.95 -6.86
N HIS A 71 -22.87 9.64 -5.75
CA HIS A 71 -21.53 9.70 -5.19
C HIS A 71 -21.37 8.71 -4.03
N PHE A 72 -22.28 8.68 -3.07
CA PHE A 72 -22.15 7.87 -1.86
C PHE A 72 -23.30 6.89 -1.69
N ARG A 73 -23.03 5.67 -1.25
CA ARG A 73 -24.07 4.67 -0.97
C ARG A 73 -24.85 5.00 0.29
N SER A 74 -24.24 5.72 1.22
CA SER A 74 -24.82 6.08 2.51
C SER A 74 -24.16 7.34 3.10
N LYS A 75 -24.69 7.86 4.22
CA LYS A 75 -24.11 9.05 4.87
C LYS A 75 -22.77 8.76 5.57
N GLU A 76 -22.56 7.52 6.00
CA GLU A 76 -21.32 7.00 6.57
C GLU A 76 -20.15 7.16 5.58
N GLU A 77 -20.39 6.86 4.30
CA GLU A 77 -19.36 6.93 3.25
C GLU A 77 -18.90 8.37 2.99
N ALA A 78 -19.77 9.36 3.23
CA ALA A 78 -19.45 10.77 3.05
C ALA A 78 -18.38 11.29 4.04
N ILE A 79 -18.08 10.54 5.11
CA ILE A 79 -16.97 10.84 6.03
C ILE A 79 -15.62 10.61 5.38
N PHE A 80 -15.52 9.69 4.41
CA PHE A 80 -14.25 9.20 3.87
C PHE A 80 -14.16 9.39 2.35
N PRO A 81 -14.42 10.61 1.82
CA PRO A 81 -14.66 10.82 0.39
C PRO A 81 -13.43 10.53 -0.49
N ASP A 82 -12.23 10.75 0.03
CA ASP A 82 -10.99 10.69 -0.73
C ASP A 82 -10.32 9.30 -0.67
N HIS A 83 -10.87 8.33 0.08
CA HIS A 83 -10.22 7.02 0.25
C HIS A 83 -10.17 6.19 -1.04
N ASP A 84 -11.21 6.23 -1.87
CA ASP A 84 -11.22 5.48 -3.13
C ASP A 84 -10.18 6.04 -4.11
N ASP A 85 -10.11 7.37 -4.26
CA ASP A 85 -9.07 8.03 -5.07
C ASP A 85 -7.67 7.79 -4.51
N THR A 86 -7.53 7.75 -3.19
CA THR A 86 -6.26 7.47 -2.52
C THR A 86 -5.83 6.03 -2.71
N LEU A 87 -6.78 5.08 -2.76
CA LEU A 87 -6.52 3.69 -3.10
C LEU A 87 -5.99 3.57 -4.54
N VAL A 88 -6.56 4.32 -5.48
CA VAL A 88 -6.07 4.39 -6.87
C VAL A 88 -4.65 4.98 -6.92
N ARG A 89 -4.36 6.04 -6.15
CA ARG A 89 -3.00 6.61 -6.09
C ARG A 89 -1.99 5.64 -5.47
N ALA A 90 -2.38 4.93 -4.41
CA ALA A 90 -1.54 3.90 -3.79
C ALA A 90 -1.27 2.77 -4.80
N GLU A 91 -2.28 2.29 -5.52
CA GLU A 91 -2.12 1.28 -6.57
C GLU A 91 -1.21 1.76 -7.71
N ALA A 92 -1.35 3.01 -8.15
CA ALA A 92 -0.46 3.60 -9.15
C ALA A 92 1.01 3.63 -8.68
N VAL A 93 1.26 3.90 -7.40
CA VAL A 93 2.58 3.82 -6.78
C VAL A 93 3.16 2.41 -6.85
N LEU A 94 2.35 1.38 -6.61
CA LEU A 94 2.74 -0.02 -6.68
C LEU A 94 3.05 -0.45 -8.13
N ASN A 95 2.21 -0.04 -9.09
CA ASN A 95 2.39 -0.37 -10.51
C ASN A 95 3.61 0.32 -11.14
N ALA A 96 4.01 1.48 -10.60
CA ALA A 96 5.18 2.22 -11.04
C ALA A 96 6.47 1.83 -10.30
N ALA A 97 6.48 0.73 -9.54
CA ALA A 97 7.65 0.28 -8.78
C ALA A 97 8.85 0.02 -9.70
N PRO A 98 10.05 0.57 -9.41
CA PRO A 98 11.28 0.20 -10.10
C PRO A 98 11.56 -1.31 -9.97
N PRO A 99 12.09 -1.99 -11.00
CA PRO A 99 12.31 -3.44 -10.96
C PRO A 99 13.23 -3.92 -9.82
N HIS A 100 14.10 -3.04 -9.33
CA HIS A 100 15.07 -3.31 -8.26
C HIS A 100 14.64 -2.77 -6.89
N GLU A 101 13.49 -2.10 -6.78
CA GLU A 101 12.95 -1.67 -5.48
C GLU A 101 12.48 -2.91 -4.70
N HIS A 102 12.79 -2.95 -3.41
CA HIS A 102 12.32 -4.01 -2.53
C HIS A 102 10.79 -3.92 -2.40
N PRO A 103 10.01 -5.01 -2.56
CA PRO A 103 8.55 -4.92 -2.58
C PRO A 103 7.95 -4.28 -1.32
N LEU A 104 8.55 -4.53 -0.15
CA LEU A 104 8.13 -3.90 1.10
C LEU A 104 8.34 -2.37 1.11
N ASP A 105 9.41 -1.88 0.47
CA ASP A 105 9.65 -0.44 0.33
C ASP A 105 8.59 0.20 -0.58
N THR A 106 8.20 -0.49 -1.65
CA THR A 106 7.09 -0.06 -2.51
C THR A 106 5.78 0.06 -1.72
N VAL A 107 5.46 -0.93 -0.88
CA VAL A 107 4.25 -0.91 -0.03
C VAL A 107 4.31 0.25 0.97
N CYS A 108 5.44 0.45 1.63
CA CYS A 108 5.67 1.60 2.52
C CYS A 108 5.47 2.94 1.79
N ARG A 109 5.94 3.06 0.54
CA ARG A 109 5.70 4.23 -0.32
C ARG A 109 4.23 4.38 -0.70
N GLY A 110 3.54 3.27 -0.98
CA GLY A 110 2.11 3.26 -1.34
C GLY A 110 1.21 3.76 -0.20
N ILE A 111 1.41 3.27 1.02
CA ILE A 111 0.60 3.69 2.17
C ILE A 111 0.86 5.16 2.56
N LYS A 112 2.01 5.76 2.21
CA LYS A 112 2.26 7.20 2.41
C LYS A 112 1.24 8.09 1.67
N GLU A 113 0.59 7.60 0.61
CA GLU A 113 -0.49 8.34 -0.05
C GLU A 113 -1.68 8.60 0.89
N VAL A 114 -1.95 7.68 1.82
CA VAL A 114 -2.94 7.86 2.88
C VAL A 114 -2.48 8.96 3.84
N MET A 115 -1.22 8.95 4.27
CA MET A 115 -0.70 10.00 5.15
C MET A 115 -0.81 11.39 4.50
N LYS A 116 -0.41 11.51 3.23
CA LYS A 116 -0.50 12.77 2.46
C LYS A 116 -1.93 13.27 2.35
N MET A 117 -2.90 12.38 2.13
CA MET A 117 -4.32 12.72 2.11
C MET A 117 -4.77 13.34 3.45
N TYR A 118 -4.38 12.76 4.59
CA TYR A 118 -4.73 13.30 5.91
C TYR A 118 -3.98 14.63 6.20
N ALA A 119 -2.70 14.71 5.85
CA ALA A 119 -1.84 15.87 6.05
C ALA A 119 -2.20 17.07 5.16
N GLY A 120 -2.85 16.85 4.01
CA GLY A 120 -3.30 17.93 3.13
C GLY A 120 -4.39 18.82 3.72
N SER A 121 -5.08 18.38 4.77
CA SER A 121 -6.07 19.18 5.52
C SER A 121 -6.16 18.73 6.99
N PRO A 122 -5.14 19.03 7.83
CA PRO A 122 -5.03 18.48 9.18
C PRO A 122 -6.23 18.80 10.07
N THR A 123 -6.74 20.03 10.01
CA THR A 123 -7.91 20.45 10.82
C THR A 123 -9.15 19.62 10.52
N VAL A 124 -9.44 19.38 9.23
CA VAL A 124 -10.58 18.55 8.80
C VAL A 124 -10.37 17.10 9.22
N SER A 125 -9.17 16.59 9.00
CA SER A 125 -8.75 15.24 9.38
C SER A 125 -8.90 14.97 10.89
N VAL A 126 -8.51 15.93 11.73
CA VAL A 126 -8.65 15.84 13.19
C VAL A 126 -10.11 15.87 13.61
N ALA A 127 -10.93 16.77 13.04
CA ALA A 127 -12.36 16.83 13.34
C ALA A 127 -13.07 15.52 12.93
N ARG A 128 -12.75 15.00 11.76
CA ARG A 128 -13.22 13.70 11.26
C ARG A 128 -12.84 12.56 12.20
N TYR A 129 -11.59 12.52 12.63
CA TYR A 129 -11.10 11.49 13.54
C TYR A 129 -11.79 11.50 14.91
N LYS A 130 -12.13 12.68 15.45
CA LYS A 130 -12.94 12.79 16.68
C LYS A 130 -14.29 12.13 16.50
N LEU A 131 -15.00 12.46 15.42
CA LEU A 131 -16.31 11.90 15.12
C LEU A 131 -16.26 10.37 14.94
N THR A 132 -15.28 9.86 14.18
CA THR A 132 -15.10 8.41 13.97
C THR A 132 -14.83 7.66 15.28
N ARG A 133 -14.20 8.28 16.28
CA ARG A 133 -13.96 7.64 17.59
C ARG A 133 -15.21 7.58 18.46
N GLU A 134 -16.14 8.51 18.30
CA GLU A 134 -17.35 8.63 19.11
C GLU A 134 -18.52 7.84 18.52
N VAL A 135 -18.56 7.66 17.21
CA VAL A 135 -19.68 7.05 16.48
C VAL A 135 -19.32 5.64 15.99
N PRO A 136 -19.93 4.56 16.54
CA PRO A 136 -19.59 3.17 16.18
C PRO A 136 -19.73 2.85 14.68
N THR A 137 -20.80 3.29 14.02
CA THR A 137 -21.03 3.04 12.58
C THR A 137 -19.95 3.65 11.69
N LEU A 138 -19.39 4.80 12.08
CA LEU A 138 -18.27 5.41 11.36
C LEU A 138 -16.95 4.67 11.58
N ARG A 139 -16.76 4.11 12.76
CA ARG A 139 -15.61 3.24 13.04
C ARG A 139 -15.66 1.95 12.23
N GLU A 140 -16.84 1.38 12.02
CA GLU A 140 -17.01 0.22 11.10
C GLU A 140 -16.65 0.60 9.65
N ALA A 141 -17.07 1.77 9.18
CA ALA A 141 -16.69 2.29 7.87
C ALA A 141 -15.17 2.55 7.75
N GLU A 142 -14.51 3.01 8.82
CA GLU A 142 -13.05 3.15 8.89
C GLU A 142 -12.37 1.78 8.74
N ILE A 143 -12.81 0.77 9.50
CA ILE A 143 -12.28 -0.60 9.44
C ILE A 143 -12.41 -1.17 8.03
N ALA A 144 -13.58 -1.02 7.41
CA ALA A 144 -13.81 -1.47 6.04
C ALA A 144 -12.88 -0.76 5.04
N SER A 145 -12.52 0.50 5.29
CA SER A 145 -11.59 1.27 4.46
C SER A 145 -10.14 0.83 4.66
N VAL A 146 -9.70 0.62 5.90
CA VAL A 146 -8.37 0.06 6.21
C VAL A 146 -8.18 -1.31 5.54
N ALA A 147 -9.19 -2.18 5.63
CA ALA A 147 -9.14 -3.51 5.03
C ALA A 147 -8.99 -3.47 3.49
N ARG A 148 -9.40 -2.40 2.80
CA ARG A 148 -9.16 -2.25 1.35
C ARG A 148 -7.68 -2.06 1.03
N TYR A 149 -6.97 -1.25 1.82
CA TYR A 149 -5.53 -1.03 1.64
C TYR A 149 -4.73 -2.27 1.97
N GLU A 150 -5.04 -2.93 3.08
CA GLU A 150 -4.40 -4.18 3.46
C GLU A 150 -4.52 -5.22 2.34
N ARG A 151 -5.72 -5.47 1.84
CA ARG A 151 -5.93 -6.36 0.69
C ARG A 151 -5.15 -5.94 -0.56
N LEU A 152 -5.03 -4.64 -0.84
CA LEU A 152 -4.23 -4.14 -1.98
C LEU A 152 -2.75 -4.50 -1.80
N PHE A 153 -2.19 -4.23 -0.63
CA PHE A 153 -0.78 -4.48 -0.35
C PHE A 153 -0.46 -5.97 -0.24
N THR A 154 -1.32 -6.77 0.38
CA THR A 154 -1.16 -8.23 0.41
C THR A 154 -1.12 -8.81 -1.00
N ARG A 155 -2.06 -8.41 -1.89
CA ARG A 155 -2.05 -8.86 -3.29
C ARG A 155 -0.77 -8.46 -4.03
N TYR A 156 -0.29 -7.24 -3.80
CA TYR A 156 0.96 -6.79 -4.40
C TYR A 156 2.16 -7.61 -3.92
N LEU A 157 2.27 -7.88 -2.62
CA LEU A 157 3.36 -8.69 -2.06
C LEU A 157 3.27 -10.14 -2.53
N LEU A 158 2.07 -10.73 -2.57
CA LEU A 158 1.84 -12.08 -3.11
C LEU A 158 2.35 -12.23 -4.54
N GLY A 159 2.12 -11.23 -5.40
CA GLY A 159 2.61 -11.25 -6.79
C GLY A 159 4.14 -11.18 -6.94
N HIS A 160 4.90 -11.06 -5.85
CA HIS A 160 6.36 -11.10 -5.85
C HIS A 160 6.94 -12.44 -5.38
N PHE A 161 6.09 -13.41 -5.03
CA PHE A 161 6.48 -14.78 -4.72
C PHE A 161 6.25 -15.69 -5.94
N ASP A 162 7.04 -16.75 -6.04
CA ASP A 162 6.91 -17.71 -7.14
C ASP A 162 5.73 -18.64 -6.87
N GLU A 163 4.65 -18.49 -7.65
CA GLU A 163 3.48 -19.37 -7.57
C GLU A 163 3.82 -20.83 -7.88
N HIS A 164 4.94 -21.11 -8.54
CA HIS A 164 5.36 -22.48 -8.89
C HIS A 164 6.27 -23.13 -7.83
N ASP A 165 6.78 -22.38 -6.85
CA ASP A 165 7.60 -22.91 -5.75
C ASP A 165 6.73 -23.34 -4.57
N HIS A 166 5.94 -24.40 -4.80
CA HIS A 166 5.14 -25.07 -3.77
C HIS A 166 5.99 -26.11 -3.02
N GLN A 167 7.05 -25.66 -2.36
CA GLN A 167 7.74 -26.51 -1.39
C GLN A 167 6.92 -26.61 -0.09
N PRO A 168 6.75 -27.82 0.47
CA PRO A 168 6.15 -27.98 1.79
C PRO A 168 6.94 -27.15 2.83
N GLY A 169 6.26 -26.22 3.50
CA GLY A 169 6.90 -25.26 4.42
C GLY A 169 7.24 -23.89 3.81
N ASN A 170 6.73 -23.58 2.60
CA ASN A 170 6.81 -22.22 2.07
C ASN A 170 5.85 -21.28 2.84
N ASP A 171 6.42 -20.43 3.71
CA ASP A 171 5.71 -19.42 4.49
C ASP A 171 5.43 -18.12 3.69
N ASP A 172 5.74 -18.06 2.39
CA ASP A 172 5.61 -16.86 1.55
C ASP A 172 4.22 -16.19 1.62
N PRO A 173 3.08 -16.91 1.50
CA PRO A 173 1.77 -16.27 1.60
C PRO A 173 1.51 -15.68 2.99
N LEU A 174 1.94 -16.38 4.04
CA LEU A 174 1.83 -15.91 5.42
C LEU A 174 2.70 -14.66 5.62
N LEU A 175 3.93 -14.68 5.14
CA LEU A 175 4.85 -13.54 5.22
C LEU A 175 4.30 -12.32 4.47
N ALA A 176 3.71 -12.52 3.29
CA ALA A 176 3.05 -11.46 2.53
C ALA A 176 1.92 -10.79 3.31
N GLU A 177 1.04 -11.61 3.90
CA GLU A 177 -0.10 -11.14 4.69
C GLU A 177 0.37 -10.40 5.94
N VAL A 178 1.23 -11.03 6.75
CA VAL A 178 1.74 -10.46 8.01
C VAL A 178 2.48 -9.16 7.76
N ALA A 179 3.30 -9.06 6.71
CA ALA A 179 4.03 -7.84 6.39
C ALA A 179 3.12 -6.71 5.91
N ALA A 180 2.13 -6.99 5.06
CA ALA A 180 1.12 -6.01 4.67
C ALA A 180 0.36 -5.48 5.90
N SER A 181 -0.10 -6.39 6.78
CA SER A 181 -0.76 -6.03 8.04
C SER A 181 0.15 -5.19 8.93
N ALA A 182 1.44 -5.52 9.02
CA ALA A 182 2.41 -4.77 9.82
C ALA A 182 2.63 -3.34 9.31
N VAL A 183 2.76 -3.15 7.99
CA VAL A 183 2.89 -1.80 7.40
C VAL A 183 1.63 -0.98 7.66
N VAL A 184 0.43 -1.54 7.44
CA VAL A 184 -0.84 -0.87 7.70
C VAL A 184 -1.00 -0.53 9.18
N THR A 185 -0.59 -1.43 10.07
CA THR A 185 -0.63 -1.23 11.53
C THR A 185 0.33 -0.12 11.96
N ALA A 186 1.57 -0.14 11.49
CA ALA A 186 2.57 0.89 11.76
C ALA A 186 2.08 2.27 11.29
N HIS A 187 1.54 2.35 10.07
CA HIS A 187 0.94 3.57 9.54
C HIS A 187 -0.22 4.07 10.41
N ASN A 188 -1.19 3.20 10.73
CA ASN A 188 -2.34 3.57 11.55
C ASN A 188 -1.93 4.01 12.96
N HIS A 189 -0.91 3.40 13.55
CA HIS A 189 -0.36 3.83 14.83
C HIS A 189 0.11 5.28 14.77
N VAL A 190 0.95 5.61 13.79
CA VAL A 190 1.50 6.96 13.59
C VAL A 190 0.39 7.96 13.27
N LEU A 191 -0.48 7.64 12.32
CA LEU A 191 -1.59 8.51 11.91
C LEU A 191 -2.50 8.83 13.09
N ARG A 192 -2.96 7.82 13.84
CA ARG A 192 -3.85 8.02 14.98
C ARG A 192 -3.18 8.81 16.09
N ARG A 193 -1.87 8.62 16.32
CA ARG A 193 -1.10 9.43 17.27
C ARG A 193 -1.05 10.89 16.84
N TRP A 194 -0.72 11.15 15.58
CA TRP A 194 -0.67 12.49 15.00
C TRP A 194 -2.04 13.20 15.05
N LEU A 195 -3.12 12.50 14.72
CA LEU A 195 -4.49 13.04 14.82
C LEU A 195 -4.91 13.36 16.26
N ARG A 196 -4.51 12.53 17.24
CA ARG A 196 -4.72 12.84 18.67
C ARG A 196 -3.92 14.05 19.13
N ALA A 197 -2.75 14.29 18.55
CA ALA A 197 -1.93 15.48 18.78
C ALA A 197 -2.43 16.71 18.01
N GLY A 198 -3.64 16.68 17.44
CA GLY A 198 -4.22 17.81 16.73
C GLY A 198 -3.65 18.02 15.33
N GLY A 199 -3.06 16.99 14.72
CA GLY A 199 -2.44 17.09 13.41
C GLY A 199 -1.14 17.89 13.41
N GLN A 200 -0.46 17.94 14.55
CA GLN A 200 0.77 18.71 14.76
C GLN A 200 2.00 17.79 14.84
N GLY A 201 3.15 18.32 14.45
CA GLY A 201 4.45 17.65 14.49
C GLY A 201 4.84 16.96 13.18
N ASP A 202 6.08 16.47 13.16
CA ASP A 202 6.68 15.84 11.99
C ASP A 202 6.22 14.38 11.85
N VAL A 203 5.11 14.21 11.14
CA VAL A 203 4.51 12.90 10.90
C VAL A 203 5.29 12.06 9.89
N GLU A 204 6.05 12.69 8.98
CA GLU A 204 6.84 12.00 7.97
C GLU A 204 8.01 11.26 8.62
N THR A 205 8.79 11.96 9.46
CA THR A 205 9.89 11.33 10.22
C THR A 205 9.39 10.22 11.14
N GLN A 206 8.22 10.40 11.79
CA GLN A 206 7.62 9.36 12.63
C GLN A 206 7.22 8.12 11.82
N LEU A 207 6.71 8.33 10.60
CA LEU A 207 6.31 7.25 9.72
C LEU A 207 7.52 6.51 9.16
N ASP A 208 8.58 7.23 8.78
CA ASP A 208 9.84 6.64 8.34
C ASP A 208 10.49 5.79 9.43
N HIS A 209 10.48 6.27 10.67
CA HIS A 209 10.95 5.49 11.81
C HIS A 209 10.11 4.21 12.03
N ALA A 210 8.77 4.31 11.96
CA ALA A 210 7.90 3.15 12.10
C ALA A 210 8.14 2.11 10.98
N PHE A 211 8.36 2.56 9.74
CA PHE A 211 8.70 1.68 8.63
C PHE A 211 10.09 1.08 8.75
N ALA A 212 11.07 1.80 9.31
CA ALA A 212 12.38 1.23 9.60
C ALA A 212 12.26 0.00 10.53
N ILE A 213 11.42 0.07 11.57
CA ILE A 213 11.15 -1.05 12.49
C ILE A 213 10.52 -2.23 11.74
N VAL A 214 9.52 -1.98 10.90
CA VAL A 214 8.89 -3.03 10.08
C VAL A 214 9.91 -3.69 9.16
N ARG A 215 10.76 -2.92 8.48
CA ARG A 215 11.81 -3.48 7.62
C ARG A 215 12.83 -4.30 8.39
N GLU A 216 13.24 -3.86 9.57
CA GLU A 216 14.17 -4.61 10.42
C GLU A 216 13.54 -5.95 10.86
N THR A 217 12.24 -5.94 11.15
CA THR A 217 11.50 -7.13 11.60
C THR A 217 11.32 -8.15 10.47
N PHE A 218 10.94 -7.70 9.28
CA PHE A 218 10.58 -8.60 8.17
C PHE A 218 11.73 -8.86 7.18
N GLY A 219 12.71 -7.95 7.10
CA GLY A 219 14.00 -8.14 6.42
C GLY A 219 13.94 -8.77 5.02
N SER A 220 15.05 -9.39 4.61
CA SER A 220 15.26 -10.03 3.29
C SER A 220 14.35 -11.23 3.01
N GLY A 221 13.35 -11.52 3.84
CA GLY A 221 12.43 -12.65 3.66
C GLY A 221 11.40 -12.41 2.54
N ILE A 222 11.09 -11.14 2.23
CA ILE A 222 10.05 -10.77 1.27
C ILE A 222 10.72 -10.34 -0.03
N GLY A 223 10.60 -11.16 -1.09
CA GLY A 223 11.21 -10.87 -2.40
C GLY A 223 12.62 -11.42 -2.60
N ALA A 224 13.07 -12.37 -1.76
CA ALA A 224 14.32 -13.13 -1.98
C ALA A 224 14.35 -13.91 -3.30
N GLY A 225 13.21 -14.03 -4.02
CA GLY A 225 13.11 -14.74 -5.30
C GLY A 225 13.75 -14.03 -6.51
N ARG A 226 14.10 -12.73 -6.44
CA ARG A 226 14.77 -12.03 -7.58
C ARG A 226 16.28 -11.98 -7.50
N THR A 227 16.87 -12.17 -6.32
CA THR A 227 18.29 -12.41 -6.19
C THR A 227 18.44 -13.84 -5.72
N ALA A 228 18.79 -14.75 -6.63
CA ALA A 228 19.24 -16.08 -6.27
C ALA A 228 20.21 -15.94 -5.08
N LYS A 229 19.74 -16.24 -3.86
CA LYS A 229 20.62 -16.39 -2.72
C LYS A 229 21.63 -17.42 -3.18
N PRO A 230 22.96 -17.14 -3.20
CA PRO A 230 23.90 -18.23 -3.34
C PRO A 230 23.53 -19.21 -2.24
N LYS A 231 23.12 -20.42 -2.63
CA LYS A 231 22.77 -21.50 -1.70
C LYS A 231 23.87 -21.49 -0.64
N PRO A 232 23.56 -21.18 0.64
CA PRO A 232 24.60 -21.17 1.66
C PRO A 232 25.26 -22.54 1.60
N ALA A 233 26.59 -22.55 1.54
CA ALA A 233 27.37 -23.78 1.37
C ALA A 233 26.88 -24.82 2.40
N ALA A 234 26.77 -26.08 2.00
CA ALA A 234 26.22 -27.14 2.85
C ALA A 234 26.99 -27.27 4.18
N ALA A 235 28.26 -26.86 4.18
CA ALA A 235 29.10 -26.67 5.34
C ALA A 235 29.97 -25.41 5.21
N SER A 236 30.28 -24.79 6.33
CA SER A 236 31.29 -23.72 6.46
C SER A 236 32.34 -24.15 7.49
N VAL A 237 33.58 -23.72 7.29
CA VAL A 237 34.70 -24.06 8.18
C VAL A 237 35.42 -22.78 8.58
N SER A 238 35.71 -22.64 9.88
CA SER A 238 36.60 -21.62 10.41
C SER A 238 37.79 -22.29 11.10
N THR A 239 38.97 -21.69 10.96
CA THR A 239 40.21 -22.13 11.60
C THR A 239 40.67 -21.04 12.56
N SER A 240 40.84 -21.41 13.84
CA SER A 240 41.46 -20.55 14.85
C SER A 240 42.52 -21.39 15.56
N ASP A 241 43.78 -20.95 15.47
CA ASP A 241 44.94 -21.65 16.02
C ASP A 241 45.01 -23.14 15.56
N GLU A 242 44.93 -24.08 16.51
CA GLU A 242 44.95 -25.54 16.30
C GLU A 242 43.55 -26.16 16.09
N VAL A 243 42.47 -25.38 16.23
CA VAL A 243 41.10 -25.90 16.18
C VAL A 243 40.40 -25.53 14.86
N LEU A 244 39.80 -26.55 14.24
CA LEU A 244 38.94 -26.41 13.07
C LEU A 244 37.49 -26.62 13.51
N VAL A 245 36.66 -25.59 13.31
CA VAL A 245 35.21 -25.65 13.60
C VAL A 245 34.44 -25.69 12.30
N ALA A 246 33.70 -26.78 12.07
CA ALA A 246 32.82 -26.95 10.93
C ALA A 246 31.35 -26.79 11.36
N VAL A 247 30.62 -25.92 10.69
CA VAL A 247 29.18 -25.73 10.88
C VAL A 247 28.49 -26.18 9.60
N ALA A 248 27.63 -27.19 9.70
CA ALA A 248 26.90 -27.76 8.58
C ALA A 248 25.41 -27.86 8.89
N ARG A 249 24.59 -27.85 7.83
CA ARG A 249 23.16 -28.13 7.97
C ARG A 249 22.96 -29.60 8.34
N THR A 250 21.91 -29.89 9.11
CA THR A 250 21.58 -31.26 9.52
C THR A 250 21.18 -32.17 8.35
N ASP A 251 20.81 -31.59 7.21
CA ASP A 251 20.47 -32.29 5.96
C ASP A 251 21.61 -32.29 4.93
N ALA A 252 22.79 -31.79 5.28
CA ALA A 252 23.94 -31.77 4.38
C ALA A 252 24.50 -33.20 4.16
N PRO A 253 24.79 -33.60 2.91
CA PRO A 253 25.44 -34.86 2.62
C PRO A 253 26.80 -34.97 3.33
N LEU A 254 27.06 -36.11 3.98
CA LEU A 254 28.27 -36.31 4.78
C LEU A 254 29.54 -36.17 3.94
N ASP A 255 29.51 -36.58 2.67
CA ASP A 255 30.63 -36.44 1.74
C ASP A 255 30.99 -34.98 1.44
N GLU A 256 29.99 -34.09 1.35
CA GLU A 256 30.19 -32.65 1.13
C GLU A 256 30.78 -31.97 2.37
N ILE A 257 30.32 -32.35 3.57
CA ILE A 257 30.91 -31.91 4.85
C ILE A 257 32.38 -32.33 4.92
N MET A 258 32.66 -33.60 4.61
CA MET A 258 34.03 -34.14 4.66
C MET A 258 34.96 -33.52 3.61
N GLN A 259 34.46 -33.18 2.42
CA GLN A 259 35.23 -32.43 1.43
C GLN A 259 35.59 -31.03 1.92
N THR A 260 34.63 -30.33 2.55
CA THR A 260 34.83 -28.97 3.07
C THR A 260 35.90 -28.96 4.17
N ILE A 261 35.86 -29.92 5.10
CA ILE A 261 36.87 -30.09 6.14
C ILE A 261 38.24 -30.44 5.53
N LYS A 262 38.31 -31.36 4.56
CA LYS A 262 39.55 -31.73 3.88
C LYS A 262 40.19 -30.54 3.17
N GLN A 263 39.39 -29.68 2.53
CA GLN A 263 39.90 -28.51 1.83
C GLN A 263 40.48 -27.48 2.80
N ALA A 264 39.84 -27.26 3.94
CA ALA A 264 40.34 -26.36 4.97
C ALA A 264 41.65 -26.85 5.60
N LEU A 265 41.83 -28.17 5.75
CA LEU A 265 43.08 -28.76 6.26
C LEU A 265 44.23 -28.73 5.23
N LYS A 266 43.93 -28.72 3.93
CA LYS A 266 44.94 -28.61 2.86
C LYS A 266 45.50 -27.20 2.67
N ASN A 267 44.78 -26.19 3.14
CA ASN A 267 45.14 -24.78 3.00
C ASN A 267 45.87 -24.21 4.23
N LYS A 268 46.35 -25.09 5.15
CA LYS A 268 47.25 -24.76 6.26
C LYS A 268 48.70 -24.94 5.88
#